data_AF-A0A7S0WD04-F1
#
_entry.id   AF-A0A7S0WD04-F1
#
_cell.length_a   1.000
_cell.length_b   1.000
_cell.length_c   1.000
_cell.angle_alpha   90.00
_cell.angle_beta   90.00
_cell.angle_gamma   90.00
#
_symmetry.space_group_name_H-M   'P 1'
#
loop_
_entity.id
_entity.type
_entity.pdbx_description
1 polymer ?
#
loop_
_entity_poly.entity_id
_entity_poly.type
_entity_poly.pdbx_seq_one_letter_code
_entity_poly.pdbx_strand_id
1 'polypeptide(L)'
;MPASAHRAAPSRARSLVVVAGASRKARRAKESGGAAGESTATKAAPANTAATKAAKDKARKAAATKARALVSDTGRAYEKIVTEMGREACREYVLSVRQRRDVEDDVKIGVLSDWLPICEVVVADKKAYEASLFFKKQGMSVPETELQTLDNVQIEGVPAVRMMLPKHEEHVAAMAFVLAGVKDLNMADMEYGLEDWGSFEVAVDALAAQTNQKGKFDAAATLLGVSVDDEPADIKRVYRKLIAEAHPDRNPDTTQEKFNAIKDAYELLCGRGDTAGTTFEGLGDHRRDFVALDKSHFGVSSQDKGQTDPASVAFAMRTLTMYDRVNTVFTTRNLKLAQRVGK
;
A
#
# COMPACT_ATOMS: atom_id res chain seq x y z
N MET A 1 31.28 33.80 -1.79
CA MET A 1 31.17 33.36 -0.38
C MET A 1 30.44 34.45 0.39
N PRO A 2 29.47 34.09 1.25
CA PRO A 2 28.04 34.44 1.15
C PRO A 2 27.65 35.60 2.10
N ALA A 3 26.66 36.46 1.79
CA ALA A 3 25.22 36.29 1.54
C ALA A 3 24.38 36.12 2.84
N SER A 4 23.51 37.11 3.00
CA SER A 4 22.83 37.54 4.22
C SER A 4 21.64 36.65 4.61
N ALA A 5 21.45 36.49 5.92
CA ALA A 5 20.38 35.70 6.54
C ALA A 5 19.03 36.44 6.49
N HIS A 6 17.98 35.73 6.06
CA HIS A 6 16.59 36.12 6.34
C HIS A 6 15.83 34.99 7.03
N ARG A 7 15.39 35.32 8.25
CA ARG A 7 14.51 34.55 9.14
C ARG A 7 13.13 34.36 8.52
N ALA A 8 12.65 33.11 8.53
CA ALA A 8 11.23 32.79 8.33
C ALA A 8 10.51 32.70 9.69
N ALA A 9 9.26 33.17 9.72
CA ALA A 9 8.38 33.24 10.88
C ALA A 9 7.71 31.89 11.23
N PRO A 10 7.25 31.67 12.48
CA PRO A 10 6.62 30.41 12.87
C PRO A 10 5.11 30.43 12.54
N SER A 11 4.62 29.40 11.85
CA SER A 11 3.18 29.18 11.65
C SER A 11 2.65 28.17 12.67
N ARG A 12 1.47 28.48 13.22
CA ARG A 12 0.84 27.87 14.39
C ARG A 12 0.44 26.40 14.14
N ALA A 13 0.86 25.53 15.05
CA ALA A 13 0.38 24.15 15.17
C ALA A 13 -1.13 24.11 15.45
N ARG A 14 -1.89 23.37 14.63
CA ARG A 14 -3.26 22.93 14.94
C ARG A 14 -3.19 21.54 15.58
N SER A 15 -3.57 21.46 16.84
CA SER A 15 -3.69 20.21 17.59
C SER A 15 -4.83 19.33 17.02
N LEU A 16 -4.48 18.18 16.45
CA LEU A 16 -5.43 17.12 16.10
C LEU A 16 -5.55 16.16 17.30
N VAL A 17 -6.70 16.22 17.97
CA VAL A 17 -7.09 15.32 19.06
C VAL A 17 -7.42 13.96 18.46
N VAL A 18 -6.60 12.95 18.77
CA VAL A 18 -6.92 11.55 18.51
C VAL A 18 -7.78 11.03 19.66
N VAL A 19 -9.08 10.86 19.43
CA VAL A 19 -9.97 10.18 20.39
C VAL A 19 -9.90 8.68 20.15
N ALA A 20 -9.10 7.99 20.95
CA ALA A 20 -9.15 6.53 21.09
C ALA A 20 -10.39 6.16 21.92
N GLY A 21 -11.41 5.57 21.29
CA GLY A 21 -12.62 5.11 21.96
C GLY A 21 -12.40 3.77 22.67
N ALA A 22 -12.05 3.81 23.96
CA ALA A 22 -12.12 2.64 24.83
C ALA A 22 -13.48 2.61 25.55
N SER A 23 -14.30 1.60 25.25
CA SER A 23 -15.55 1.35 25.98
C SER A 23 -15.23 0.90 27.42
N ARG A 24 -15.60 1.71 28.42
CA ARG A 24 -15.65 1.26 29.82
C ARG A 24 -17.11 1.13 30.27
N LYS A 25 -17.42 -0.10 30.70
CA LYS A 25 -18.66 -0.59 31.29
C LYS A 25 -18.93 0.18 32.60
N ALA A 26 -20.01 0.97 32.65
CA ALA A 26 -20.37 1.76 33.83
C ALA A 26 -21.04 0.87 34.89
N ARG A 27 -20.42 0.79 36.07
CA ARG A 27 -20.99 0.26 37.31
C ARG A 27 -21.68 1.43 38.03
N ARG A 28 -22.99 1.31 38.26
CA ARG A 28 -23.81 2.27 39.01
C ARG A 28 -23.34 2.35 40.47
N ALA A 29 -23.13 3.57 40.96
CA ALA A 29 -23.22 3.92 42.38
C ALA A 29 -24.19 5.11 42.50
N LYS A 30 -24.96 5.11 43.57
CA LYS A 30 -26.19 5.87 43.82
C LYS A 30 -25.98 6.62 45.14
N GLU A 31 -26.14 7.94 45.15
CA GLU A 31 -26.26 8.86 46.31
C GLU A 31 -26.62 10.23 45.70
N SER A 32 -27.80 10.84 45.81
CA SER A 32 -28.67 11.32 46.91
C SER A 32 -28.31 12.71 47.47
N GLY A 33 -29.25 13.66 47.32
CA GLY A 33 -29.28 15.02 47.92
C GLY A 33 -28.96 16.13 46.90
N GLY A 34 -29.66 17.26 46.76
CA GLY A 34 -30.79 17.87 47.45
C GLY A 34 -30.80 19.39 47.11
N ALA A 35 -31.95 19.89 46.65
CA ALA A 35 -32.48 21.28 46.67
C ALA A 35 -31.70 22.51 46.12
N ALA A 36 -32.30 23.10 45.06
CA ALA A 36 -32.71 24.50 44.82
C ALA A 36 -31.78 25.71 45.13
N GLY A 37 -31.64 26.61 44.14
CA GLY A 37 -31.17 27.99 44.33
C GLY A 37 -30.87 28.71 43.00
N GLU A 38 -31.40 29.92 42.83
CA GLU A 38 -31.69 30.66 41.59
C GLU A 38 -30.55 31.53 41.00
N SER A 39 -30.70 31.85 39.70
CA SER A 39 -30.34 33.10 38.99
C SER A 39 -29.05 33.22 38.13
N THR A 40 -29.32 33.39 36.83
CA THR A 40 -28.74 34.35 35.86
C THR A 40 -27.23 34.46 35.66
N ALA A 41 -26.75 33.89 34.55
CA ALA A 41 -25.75 34.53 33.70
C ALA A 41 -25.86 34.00 32.26
N THR A 42 -26.40 34.82 31.36
CA THR A 42 -26.45 34.57 29.93
C THR A 42 -25.03 34.57 29.37
N LYS A 43 -24.41 33.41 29.21
CA LYS A 43 -23.16 33.24 28.47
C LYS A 43 -23.49 32.49 27.18
N ALA A 44 -23.37 33.19 26.06
CA ALA A 44 -23.51 32.61 24.73
C ALA A 44 -22.59 31.39 24.60
N ALA A 45 -23.18 30.21 24.37
CA ALA A 45 -22.43 29.00 24.07
C ALA A 45 -21.80 29.12 22.67
N PRO A 46 -20.56 28.65 22.45
CA PRO A 46 -20.07 28.47 21.10
C PRO A 46 -20.92 27.39 20.43
N ALA A 47 -21.43 27.66 19.24
CA ALA A 47 -22.19 26.71 18.44
C ALA A 47 -21.35 25.44 18.22
N ASN A 48 -21.68 24.39 18.97
CA ASN A 48 -21.00 23.11 18.89
C ASN A 48 -21.91 22.16 18.10
N THR A 49 -21.67 22.05 16.79
CA THR A 49 -22.36 21.13 15.88
C THR A 49 -21.93 19.68 16.12
N ALA A 50 -22.38 19.10 17.23
CA ALA A 50 -22.25 17.68 17.49
C ALA A 50 -23.32 16.92 16.68
N ALA A 51 -22.98 16.48 15.47
CA ALA A 51 -23.86 15.61 14.68
C ALA A 51 -24.27 14.36 15.48
N THR A 52 -25.56 14.01 15.43
CA THR A 52 -26.12 12.84 16.14
C THR A 52 -25.46 11.55 15.67
N LYS A 53 -25.43 10.51 16.52
CA LYS A 53 -24.89 9.18 16.16
C LYS A 53 -25.49 8.64 14.86
N ALA A 54 -26.80 8.81 14.68
CA ALA A 54 -27.52 8.43 13.47
C ALA A 54 -27.02 9.19 12.22
N ALA A 55 -26.73 10.48 12.34
CA ALA A 55 -26.17 11.28 11.25
C ALA A 55 -24.74 10.80 10.88
N LYS A 56 -23.90 10.48 11.86
CA LYS A 56 -22.56 9.92 11.64
C LYS A 56 -22.60 8.55 10.97
N ASP A 57 -23.49 7.67 11.41
CA ASP A 57 -23.66 6.34 10.81
C ASP A 57 -24.19 6.43 9.37
N LYS A 58 -25.14 7.34 9.11
CA LYS A 58 -25.64 7.63 7.76
C LYS A 58 -24.53 8.15 6.85
N ALA A 59 -23.73 9.11 7.33
CA ALA A 59 -22.59 9.65 6.58
C ALA A 59 -21.55 8.56 6.26
N ARG A 60 -21.22 7.70 7.24
CA ARG A 60 -20.30 6.57 7.04
C ARG A 60 -20.81 5.58 5.99
N LYS A 61 -22.10 5.24 6.03
CA LYS A 61 -22.72 4.35 5.02
C LYS A 61 -22.69 4.99 3.64
N ALA A 62 -23.03 6.27 3.53
CA ALA A 62 -23.00 7.01 2.27
C ALA A 62 -21.59 7.06 1.67
N ALA A 63 -20.57 7.38 2.48
CA ALA A 63 -19.17 7.36 2.06
C ALA A 63 -18.73 5.97 1.57
N ALA A 64 -19.10 4.91 2.28
CA ALA A 64 -18.79 3.55 1.88
C ALA A 64 -19.48 3.14 0.58
N THR A 65 -20.73 3.55 0.35
CA THR A 65 -21.43 3.32 -0.92
C THR A 65 -20.76 4.07 -2.06
N LYS A 66 -20.39 5.35 -1.85
CA LYS A 66 -19.67 6.15 -2.85
C LYS A 66 -18.32 5.49 -3.22
N ALA A 67 -17.54 5.08 -2.23
CA ALA A 67 -16.27 4.41 -2.47
C ALA A 67 -16.44 3.13 -3.30
N ARG A 68 -17.41 2.28 -2.97
CA ARG A 68 -17.68 1.05 -3.75
C ARG A 68 -18.14 1.34 -5.17
N ALA A 69 -18.97 2.35 -5.38
CA ALA A 69 -19.39 2.76 -6.72
C ALA A 69 -18.19 3.22 -7.56
N LEU A 70 -17.35 4.08 -7.00
CA LEU A 70 -16.13 4.56 -7.65
C LEU A 70 -15.20 3.40 -8.06
N VAL A 71 -14.97 2.47 -7.13
CA VAL A 71 -14.14 1.28 -7.36
C VAL A 71 -14.74 0.35 -8.41
N SER A 72 -16.06 0.17 -8.41
CA SER A 72 -16.74 -0.65 -9.41
C SER A 72 -16.65 -0.04 -10.81
N ASP A 73 -16.81 1.27 -10.93
CA ASP A 73 -16.79 1.98 -12.21
C ASP A 73 -15.41 1.90 -12.88
N THR A 74 -14.35 2.14 -12.12
CA THR A 74 -12.97 2.01 -12.63
C THR A 74 -12.60 0.55 -12.91
N GLY A 75 -13.10 -0.40 -12.11
CA GLY A 75 -12.96 -1.84 -12.40
C GLY A 75 -13.57 -2.22 -13.75
N ARG A 76 -14.77 -1.72 -14.07
CA ARG A 76 -15.37 -1.97 -15.40
C ARG A 76 -14.57 -1.32 -16.54
N ALA A 77 -13.97 -0.16 -16.32
CA ALA A 77 -13.09 0.47 -17.29
C ALA A 77 -11.83 -0.37 -17.53
N TYR A 78 -11.24 -0.90 -16.46
CA TYR A 78 -10.10 -1.80 -16.51
C TYR A 78 -10.42 -3.06 -17.34
N GLU A 79 -11.52 -3.76 -17.02
CA GLU A 79 -11.92 -4.97 -17.77
C GLU A 79 -12.14 -4.68 -19.25
N LYS A 80 -12.71 -3.51 -19.54
CA LYS A 80 -12.94 -3.08 -20.91
C LYS A 80 -11.64 -2.77 -21.64
N ILE A 81 -10.63 -2.20 -21.01
CA ILE A 81 -9.33 -2.00 -21.68
C ILE A 81 -8.71 -3.37 -21.99
N VAL A 82 -8.60 -4.24 -21.00
CA VAL A 82 -7.96 -5.55 -21.14
C VAL A 82 -8.69 -6.44 -22.16
N THR A 83 -10.02 -6.45 -22.16
CA THR A 83 -10.81 -7.27 -23.09
C THR A 83 -10.67 -6.81 -24.54
N GLU A 84 -10.51 -5.50 -24.76
CA GLU A 84 -10.52 -4.92 -26.11
C GLU A 84 -9.13 -4.85 -26.74
N MET A 85 -8.09 -4.71 -25.90
CA MET A 85 -6.70 -4.65 -26.35
C MET A 85 -6.00 -6.00 -26.28
N GLY A 86 -6.43 -6.88 -25.38
CA GLY A 86 -5.61 -8.00 -24.94
C GLY A 86 -4.51 -7.54 -23.97
N ARG A 87 -4.05 -8.47 -23.12
CA ARG A 87 -3.02 -8.18 -22.11
C ARG A 87 -1.67 -7.84 -22.73
N GLU A 88 -1.33 -8.44 -23.86
CA GLU A 88 -0.04 -8.22 -24.55
C GLU A 88 0.13 -6.78 -25.09
N ALA A 89 -0.97 -6.13 -25.45
CA ALA A 89 -0.99 -4.74 -25.90
C ALA A 89 -1.14 -3.73 -24.76
N CYS A 90 -1.18 -4.19 -23.50
CA CYS A 90 -1.26 -3.37 -22.31
C CYS A 90 0.01 -3.51 -21.46
N ARG A 91 0.21 -2.59 -20.52
CA ARG A 91 1.11 -2.80 -19.38
C ARG A 91 0.27 -2.88 -18.12
N GLU A 92 0.59 -3.85 -17.28
CA GLU A 92 -0.14 -4.12 -16.05
C GLU A 92 0.79 -4.02 -14.85
N TYR A 93 0.33 -3.33 -13.82
CA TYR A 93 1.09 -3.12 -12.61
C TYR A 93 0.23 -3.35 -11.38
N VAL A 94 0.87 -3.68 -10.26
CA VAL A 94 0.28 -3.56 -8.94
C VAL A 94 0.69 -2.22 -8.33
N LEU A 95 -0.31 -1.45 -7.91
CA LEU A 95 -0.13 -0.25 -7.10
C LEU A 95 -0.31 -0.58 -5.63
N SER A 96 0.73 -0.31 -4.87
CA SER A 96 0.77 -0.35 -3.42
C SER A 96 0.82 1.05 -2.83
N VAL A 97 0.33 1.22 -1.61
CA VAL A 97 0.43 2.48 -0.87
C VAL A 97 0.98 2.26 0.52
N ARG A 98 1.70 3.25 1.04
CA ARG A 98 2.06 3.33 2.46
C ARG A 98 2.11 4.79 2.92
N GLN A 99 2.08 5.00 4.22
CA GLN A 99 2.39 6.29 4.81
C GLN A 99 3.90 6.54 4.77
N ARG A 100 4.28 7.77 4.40
CA ARG A 100 5.66 8.23 4.36
C ARG A 100 6.30 8.15 5.76
N ARG A 101 7.61 7.89 5.79
CA ARG A 101 8.40 7.65 7.02
C ARG A 101 9.25 8.84 7.48
N ASP A 102 9.13 9.99 6.84
CA ASP A 102 9.98 11.19 7.01
C ASP A 102 9.50 12.16 8.12
N VAL A 103 8.86 11.63 9.15
CA VAL A 103 8.65 12.35 10.39
C VAL A 103 9.53 11.63 11.43
N GLU A 104 10.21 12.37 12.31
CA GLU A 104 11.25 11.95 13.27
C GLU A 104 11.20 10.50 13.81
N ASP A 105 12.35 9.92 14.17
CA ASP A 105 12.56 8.52 14.65
C ASP A 105 11.63 8.03 15.80
N ASP A 106 10.77 8.89 16.36
CA ASP A 106 9.76 8.60 17.38
C ASP A 106 8.30 8.49 16.82
N VAL A 107 8.12 8.30 15.52
CA VAL A 107 6.79 8.42 14.88
C VAL A 107 5.84 7.26 15.15
N LYS A 108 4.60 7.67 15.44
CA LYS A 108 3.40 6.83 15.44
C LYS A 108 3.35 5.99 14.18
N ILE A 109 3.54 4.67 14.33
CA ILE A 109 3.25 3.71 13.26
C ILE A 109 1.76 3.85 12.90
N GLY A 110 1.52 4.42 11.71
CA GLY A 110 0.20 4.61 11.13
C GLY A 110 -0.40 3.30 10.64
N VAL A 111 -1.67 3.36 10.23
CA VAL A 111 -2.44 2.20 9.72
C VAL A 111 -1.85 1.62 8.42
N LEU A 112 -0.93 2.35 7.78
CA LEU A 112 -0.23 1.96 6.55
C LEU A 112 1.30 2.13 6.69
N SER A 113 1.89 1.72 7.81
CA SER A 113 3.35 1.81 8.00
C SER A 113 4.18 0.84 7.15
N ASP A 114 3.51 -0.11 6.54
CA ASP A 114 4.04 -0.98 5.52
C ASP A 114 3.24 -0.90 4.22
N TRP A 115 3.85 -1.34 3.12
CA TRP A 115 3.20 -1.40 1.81
C TRP A 115 1.91 -2.23 1.86
N LEU A 116 0.83 -1.65 1.35
CA LEU A 116 -0.42 -2.33 1.10
C LEU A 116 -0.70 -2.32 -0.41
N PRO A 117 -0.62 -3.47 -1.09
CA PRO A 117 -1.13 -3.62 -2.46
C PRO A 117 -2.63 -3.37 -2.46
N ILE A 118 -3.10 -2.39 -3.24
CA ILE A 118 -4.51 -1.98 -3.24
C ILE A 118 -5.21 -2.27 -4.58
N CYS A 119 -4.49 -2.23 -5.70
CA CYS A 119 -5.10 -2.40 -7.01
C CYS A 119 -4.11 -2.82 -8.10
N GLU A 120 -4.67 -3.44 -9.12
CA GLU A 120 -4.10 -3.55 -10.45
C GLU A 120 -4.30 -2.22 -11.19
N VAL A 121 -3.33 -1.86 -11.99
CA VAL A 121 -3.32 -0.70 -12.88
C VAL A 121 -3.08 -1.22 -14.29
N VAL A 122 -3.93 -0.83 -15.23
CA VAL A 122 -3.68 -1.05 -16.66
C VAL A 122 -3.40 0.27 -17.34
N VAL A 123 -2.36 0.29 -18.17
CA VAL A 123 -2.07 1.39 -19.09
C VAL A 123 -1.93 0.87 -20.52
N ALA A 124 -2.51 1.58 -21.46
CA ALA A 124 -2.45 1.29 -22.89
C ALA A 124 -2.39 2.60 -23.69
N ASP A 125 -1.87 2.53 -24.92
CA ASP A 125 -1.97 3.68 -25.83
C ASP A 125 -3.45 3.96 -26.14
N LYS A 126 -3.86 5.21 -25.95
CA LYS A 126 -5.27 5.58 -26.08
C LYS A 126 -5.77 5.51 -27.53
N LYS A 127 -4.93 5.85 -28.51
CA LYS A 127 -5.32 5.78 -29.92
C LYS A 127 -5.52 4.33 -30.33
N ALA A 128 -4.64 3.44 -29.90
CA ALA A 128 -4.77 2.01 -30.13
C ALA A 128 -6.06 1.47 -29.50
N TYR A 129 -6.36 1.88 -28.27
CA TYR A 129 -7.61 1.52 -27.60
C TYR A 129 -8.87 2.00 -28.32
N GLU A 130 -8.88 3.27 -28.75
CA GLU A 130 -10.01 3.84 -29.51
C GLU A 130 -10.18 3.17 -30.87
N ALA A 131 -9.09 2.82 -31.55
CA ALA A 131 -9.11 2.06 -32.79
C ALA A 131 -9.72 0.65 -32.59
N SER A 132 -9.25 -0.11 -31.60
CA SER A 132 -9.83 -1.43 -31.26
C SER A 132 -11.34 -1.34 -31.02
N LEU A 133 -11.77 -0.33 -30.25
CA LEU A 133 -13.20 -0.10 -30.00
C LEU A 133 -13.98 0.23 -31.28
N PHE A 134 -13.40 1.02 -32.17
CA PHE A 134 -14.04 1.43 -33.42
C PHE A 134 -14.25 0.23 -34.35
N PHE A 135 -13.21 -0.55 -34.62
CA PHE A 135 -13.29 -1.69 -35.54
C PHE A 135 -14.19 -2.80 -34.99
N LYS A 136 -14.11 -3.09 -33.68
CA LYS A 136 -14.99 -4.10 -33.07
C LYS A 136 -16.46 -3.72 -33.16
N LYS A 137 -16.81 -2.44 -32.99
CA LYS A 137 -18.20 -1.96 -33.17
C LYS A 137 -18.71 -2.18 -34.59
N GLN A 138 -17.83 -2.26 -35.57
CA GLN A 138 -18.16 -2.55 -36.97
C GLN A 138 -18.07 -4.05 -37.30
N GLY A 139 -17.78 -4.92 -36.32
CA GLY A 139 -17.60 -6.35 -36.55
C GLY A 139 -16.31 -6.70 -37.28
N MET A 140 -15.30 -5.82 -37.22
CA MET A 140 -14.02 -5.98 -37.90
C MET A 140 -12.86 -6.04 -36.90
N SER A 141 -11.73 -6.60 -37.33
CA SER A 141 -10.44 -6.45 -36.64
C SER A 141 -9.72 -5.19 -37.10
N VAL A 142 -8.78 -4.69 -36.28
CA VAL A 142 -7.89 -3.60 -36.69
C VAL A 142 -7.02 -4.09 -37.87
N PRO A 143 -6.94 -3.35 -39.00
CA PRO A 143 -6.10 -3.71 -40.14
C PRO A 143 -4.61 -3.81 -39.76
N GLU A 144 -3.87 -4.73 -40.37
CA GLU A 144 -2.44 -4.96 -40.08
C GLU A 144 -1.58 -3.69 -40.28
N THR A 145 -1.90 -2.86 -41.29
CA THR A 145 -1.22 -1.59 -41.54
C THR A 145 -1.44 -0.58 -40.42
N GLU A 146 -2.62 -0.58 -39.78
CA GLU A 146 -2.92 0.28 -38.64
C GLU A 146 -2.34 -0.29 -37.35
N LEU A 147 -2.25 -1.62 -37.22
CA LEU A 147 -1.55 -2.26 -36.11
C LEU A 147 -0.06 -1.89 -36.11
N GLN A 148 0.61 -2.02 -37.26
CA GLN A 148 2.03 -1.66 -37.40
C GLN A 148 2.31 -0.18 -37.07
N THR A 149 1.39 0.74 -37.37
CA THR A 149 1.57 2.16 -37.01
C THR A 149 1.39 2.39 -35.51
N LEU A 150 0.46 1.67 -34.87
CA LEU A 150 0.20 1.74 -33.43
C LEU A 150 1.30 1.07 -32.61
N ASP A 151 1.84 -0.06 -33.06
CA ASP A 151 2.93 -0.81 -32.41
C ASP A 151 4.20 0.03 -32.26
N ASN A 152 4.43 0.97 -33.17
CA ASN A 152 5.56 1.90 -33.13
C ASN A 152 5.43 2.95 -32.00
N VAL A 153 4.25 3.12 -31.39
CA VAL A 153 4.01 4.02 -30.25
C VAL A 153 4.04 3.19 -28.96
N GLN A 154 5.24 2.80 -28.53
CA GLN A 154 5.36 1.98 -27.34
C GLN A 154 5.06 2.81 -26.08
N ILE A 155 3.99 2.43 -25.36
CA ILE A 155 3.69 3.01 -24.06
C ILE A 155 4.65 2.42 -23.00
N GLU A 156 5.56 3.24 -22.48
CA GLU A 156 6.27 3.01 -21.22
C GLU A 156 5.27 3.07 -20.04
N GLY A 157 5.29 2.07 -19.15
CA GLY A 157 4.23 1.95 -18.16
C GLY A 157 4.42 2.86 -16.95
N VAL A 158 5.61 2.85 -16.33
CA VAL A 158 5.91 3.65 -15.13
C VAL A 158 5.69 5.15 -15.35
N PRO A 159 6.17 5.79 -16.43
CA PRO A 159 5.91 7.21 -16.67
C PRO A 159 4.42 7.50 -16.91
N ALA A 160 3.72 6.63 -17.67
CA ALA A 160 2.27 6.75 -17.87
C ALA A 160 1.49 6.70 -16.54
N VAL A 161 1.86 5.80 -15.62
CA VAL A 161 1.24 5.72 -14.29
C VAL A 161 1.53 6.97 -13.45
N ARG A 162 2.80 7.42 -13.38
CA ARG A 162 3.21 8.65 -12.65
C ARG A 162 2.43 9.90 -13.10
N MET A 163 2.13 9.97 -14.39
CA MET A 163 1.37 11.06 -14.99
C MET A 163 -0.14 10.99 -14.68
N MET A 164 -0.70 9.79 -14.53
CA MET A 164 -2.13 9.58 -14.30
C MET A 164 -2.53 9.55 -12.82
N LEU A 165 -1.64 9.13 -11.91
CA LEU A 165 -1.90 9.05 -10.47
C LEU A 165 -2.47 10.33 -9.83
N PRO A 166 -2.02 11.57 -10.16
CA PRO A 166 -2.57 12.79 -9.57
C PRO A 166 -4.08 12.95 -9.77
N LYS A 167 -4.63 12.41 -10.87
CA LYS A 167 -6.06 12.47 -11.19
C LYS A 167 -6.88 11.38 -10.49
N HIS A 168 -6.22 10.42 -9.83
CA HIS A 168 -6.82 9.21 -9.29
C HIS A 168 -6.64 9.05 -7.77
N GLU A 169 -6.19 10.08 -7.05
CA GLU A 169 -6.02 10.02 -5.59
C GLU A 169 -7.32 9.61 -4.85
N GLU A 170 -8.49 10.06 -5.31
CA GLU A 170 -9.79 9.64 -4.74
C GLU A 170 -10.05 8.14 -4.94
N HIS A 171 -9.64 7.59 -6.10
CA HIS A 171 -9.77 6.16 -6.39
C HIS A 171 -8.83 5.36 -5.50
N VAL A 172 -7.57 5.77 -5.37
CA VAL A 172 -6.58 5.16 -4.48
C VAL A 172 -7.12 5.09 -3.05
N ALA A 173 -7.63 6.21 -2.52
CA ALA A 173 -8.22 6.25 -1.19
C ALA A 173 -9.45 5.33 -1.05
N ALA A 174 -10.33 5.31 -2.05
CA ALA A 174 -11.51 4.44 -2.06
C ALA A 174 -11.11 2.95 -2.09
N MET A 175 -10.07 2.58 -2.84
CA MET A 175 -9.58 1.21 -2.92
C MET A 175 -8.94 0.75 -1.61
N ALA A 176 -8.09 1.57 -1.00
CA ALA A 176 -7.54 1.29 0.33
C ALA A 176 -8.65 1.13 1.40
N PHE A 177 -9.70 1.97 1.32
CA PHE A 177 -10.88 1.85 2.18
C PHE A 177 -11.65 0.53 1.95
N VAL A 178 -11.92 0.18 0.69
CA VAL A 178 -12.67 -1.04 0.36
C VAL A 178 -11.89 -2.30 0.75
N LEU A 179 -10.58 -2.31 0.50
CA LEU A 179 -9.74 -3.48 0.70
C LEU A 179 -9.38 -3.73 2.16
N ALA A 180 -8.96 -2.68 2.88
CA ALA A 180 -8.43 -2.81 4.25
C ALA A 180 -9.16 -1.93 5.29
N GLY A 181 -10.25 -1.25 4.91
CA GLY A 181 -11.03 -0.43 5.84
C GLY A 181 -10.34 0.85 6.29
N VAL A 182 -9.27 1.27 5.59
CA VAL A 182 -8.47 2.45 5.91
C VAL A 182 -9.28 3.71 5.64
N LYS A 183 -9.33 4.63 6.61
CA LYS A 183 -10.16 5.85 6.56
C LYS A 183 -9.30 7.09 6.61
N ASP A 184 -9.85 8.18 6.09
CA ASP A 184 -9.32 9.54 6.24
C ASP A 184 -7.84 9.64 5.83
N LEU A 185 -7.49 8.97 4.72
CA LEU A 185 -6.13 8.99 4.18
C LEU A 185 -5.74 10.40 3.77
N ASN A 186 -4.68 10.93 4.38
CA ASN A 186 -4.04 12.13 3.89
C ASN A 186 -3.13 11.77 2.72
N MET A 187 -3.62 11.97 1.50
CA MET A 187 -2.87 11.65 0.27
C MET A 187 -1.56 12.44 0.14
N ALA A 188 -1.39 13.56 0.85
CA ALA A 188 -0.13 14.31 0.88
C ALA A 188 1.02 13.55 1.57
N ASP A 189 0.69 12.69 2.53
CA ASP A 189 1.67 11.94 3.33
C ASP A 189 1.85 10.51 2.82
N MET A 190 1.33 10.21 1.63
CA MET A 190 1.41 8.87 1.04
C MET A 190 2.61 8.74 0.10
N GLU A 191 3.20 7.55 0.16
CA GLU A 191 4.08 7.01 -0.87
C GLU A 191 3.34 5.92 -1.64
N TYR A 192 3.74 5.74 -2.89
CA TYR A 192 3.18 4.79 -3.84
C TYR A 192 4.27 3.81 -4.25
N GLY A 193 3.88 2.57 -4.47
CA GLY A 193 4.76 1.49 -4.90
C GLY A 193 4.21 0.90 -6.16
N LEU A 194 4.95 0.99 -7.26
CA LEU A 194 4.54 0.41 -8.52
C LEU A 194 5.36 -0.83 -8.80
N GLU A 195 4.71 -1.95 -9.06
CA GLU A 195 5.36 -3.21 -9.42
C GLU A 195 4.76 -3.78 -10.69
N ASP A 196 5.59 -4.32 -11.59
CA ASP A 196 5.09 -5.11 -12.72
C ASP A 196 4.20 -6.28 -12.25
N TRP A 197 3.09 -6.51 -12.95
CA TRP A 197 2.14 -7.56 -12.61
C TRP A 197 2.79 -8.95 -12.57
N GLY A 198 3.64 -9.29 -13.53
CA GLY A 198 4.29 -10.60 -13.59
C GLY A 198 5.25 -10.81 -12.43
N SER A 199 5.99 -9.76 -12.02
CA SER A 199 6.80 -9.79 -10.79
C SER A 199 5.95 -10.04 -9.54
N PHE A 200 4.79 -9.40 -9.43
CA PHE A 200 3.89 -9.59 -8.29
C PHE A 200 3.29 -11.00 -8.26
N GLU A 201 2.91 -11.55 -9.41
CA GLU A 201 2.33 -12.88 -9.56
C GLU A 201 3.26 -13.98 -9.03
N VAL A 202 4.57 -13.87 -9.29
CA VAL A 202 5.57 -14.79 -8.72
C VAL A 202 5.52 -14.83 -7.19
N ALA A 203 5.33 -13.69 -6.53
CA ALA A 203 5.21 -13.63 -5.07
C ALA A 203 3.86 -14.20 -4.57
N VAL A 204 2.78 -14.01 -5.35
CA VAL A 204 1.48 -14.62 -5.05
C VAL A 204 1.56 -16.14 -5.12
N ASP A 205 2.14 -16.68 -6.19
CA ASP A 205 2.28 -18.12 -6.40
C ASP A 205 3.15 -18.77 -5.32
N ALA A 206 4.23 -18.10 -4.94
CA ALA A 206 5.07 -18.53 -3.84
C ALA A 206 4.32 -18.50 -2.49
N LEU A 207 3.53 -17.46 -2.20
CA LEU A 207 2.66 -17.45 -1.01
C LEU A 207 1.65 -18.60 -1.03
N ALA A 208 1.07 -18.91 -2.20
CA ALA A 208 0.17 -20.05 -2.35
C ALA A 208 0.90 -21.37 -2.06
N ALA A 209 2.13 -21.54 -2.56
CA ALA A 209 2.96 -22.72 -2.34
C ALA A 209 3.39 -22.90 -0.87
N GLN A 210 3.59 -21.81 -0.12
CA GLN A 210 3.97 -21.85 1.30
C GLN A 210 2.93 -22.52 2.20
N THR A 211 1.66 -22.60 1.78
CA THR A 211 0.57 -23.23 2.56
C THR A 211 0.89 -24.67 2.98
N ASN A 212 1.67 -25.39 2.16
CA ASN A 212 2.10 -26.77 2.42
C ASN A 212 3.47 -26.88 3.10
N GLN A 213 4.10 -25.74 3.41
CA GLN A 213 5.45 -25.67 3.98
C GLN A 213 5.49 -25.14 5.42
N LYS A 214 4.34 -24.94 6.07
CA LYS A 214 4.27 -24.36 7.43
C LYS A 214 5.27 -25.00 8.41
N GLY A 215 5.39 -26.33 8.41
CA GLY A 215 6.33 -27.04 9.28
C GLY A 215 7.81 -26.68 9.05
N LYS A 216 8.19 -26.30 7.83
CA LYS A 216 9.55 -25.81 7.52
C LYS A 216 9.80 -24.42 8.12
N PHE A 217 8.82 -23.53 8.05
CA PHE A 217 8.91 -22.20 8.66
C PHE A 217 8.97 -22.31 10.20
N ASP A 218 8.13 -23.16 10.80
CA ASP A 218 8.16 -23.39 12.25
C ASP A 218 9.51 -23.98 12.71
N ALA A 219 10.08 -24.91 11.94
CA ALA A 219 11.40 -25.47 12.20
C ALA A 219 12.51 -24.42 12.07
N ALA A 220 12.47 -23.58 11.03
CA ALA A 220 13.42 -22.49 10.84
C ALA A 220 13.35 -21.45 11.97
N ALA A 221 12.14 -21.06 12.38
CA ALA A 221 11.92 -20.13 13.48
C ALA A 221 12.44 -20.71 14.81
N THR A 222 12.17 -21.99 15.06
CA THR A 222 12.70 -22.71 16.22
C THR A 222 14.24 -22.75 16.21
N LEU A 223 14.86 -23.01 15.06
CA LEU A 223 16.32 -23.03 14.91
C LEU A 223 16.95 -21.67 15.26
N LEU A 224 16.32 -20.57 14.83
CA LEU A 224 16.78 -19.22 15.14
C LEU A 224 16.35 -18.73 16.53
N GLY A 225 15.47 -19.44 17.23
CA GLY A 225 14.90 -19.00 18.51
C GLY A 225 14.00 -17.76 18.37
N VAL A 226 13.26 -17.66 17.27
CA VAL A 226 12.33 -16.58 16.95
C VAL A 226 10.93 -17.13 16.70
N SER A 227 9.94 -16.25 16.56
CA SER A 227 8.63 -16.61 16.04
C SER A 227 8.59 -16.46 14.51
N VAL A 228 7.82 -17.32 13.83
CA VAL A 228 7.48 -17.14 12.39
C VAL A 228 6.74 -15.82 12.13
N ASP A 229 6.15 -15.25 13.18
CA ASP A 229 5.41 -13.99 13.15
C ASP A 229 6.25 -12.75 13.52
N ASP A 230 7.54 -12.94 13.85
CA ASP A 230 8.44 -11.83 14.19
C ASP A 230 8.76 -10.96 12.97
N GLU A 231 9.10 -9.69 13.19
CA GLU A 231 9.42 -8.80 12.07
C GLU A 231 10.78 -9.18 11.45
N PRO A 232 10.97 -9.00 10.14
CA PRO A 232 12.24 -9.29 9.48
C PRO A 232 13.45 -8.59 10.12
N ALA A 233 13.25 -7.41 10.70
CA ALA A 233 14.29 -6.68 11.42
C ALA A 233 14.72 -7.36 12.73
N ASP A 234 13.75 -7.91 13.48
CA ASP A 234 13.98 -8.66 14.71
C ASP A 234 14.66 -10.00 14.42
N ILE A 235 14.15 -10.73 13.43
CA ILE A 235 14.76 -11.98 12.95
C ILE A 235 16.21 -11.71 12.48
N LYS A 236 16.44 -10.64 11.70
CA LYS A 236 17.78 -10.24 11.25
C LYS A 236 18.72 -9.91 12.42
N ARG A 237 18.22 -9.33 13.51
CA ARG A 237 19.01 -9.02 14.70
C ARG A 237 19.48 -10.30 15.40
N VAL A 238 18.60 -11.30 15.56
CA VAL A 238 18.96 -12.60 16.16
C VAL A 238 19.90 -13.38 15.24
N TYR A 239 19.57 -13.46 13.94
CA TYR A 239 20.40 -14.07 12.91
C TYR A 239 21.86 -13.55 12.92
N ARG A 240 22.06 -12.23 12.99
CA ARG A 240 23.42 -11.64 13.02
C ARG A 240 24.25 -12.10 14.23
N LYS A 241 23.61 -12.34 15.37
CA LYS A 241 24.28 -12.88 16.56
C LYS A 241 24.66 -14.35 16.33
N LEU A 242 23.71 -15.15 15.87
CA LEU A 242 23.89 -16.58 15.63
C LEU A 242 24.98 -16.86 14.58
N ILE A 243 25.02 -16.10 13.48
CA ILE A 243 26.07 -16.24 12.46
C ILE A 243 27.44 -15.82 13.00
N ALA A 244 27.52 -14.76 13.80
CA ALA A 244 28.77 -14.34 14.41
C ALA A 244 29.33 -15.38 15.40
N GLU A 245 28.43 -16.05 16.13
CA GLU A 245 28.75 -17.15 17.04
C GLU A 245 29.08 -18.45 16.29
N ALA A 246 28.46 -18.70 15.13
CA ALA A 246 28.68 -19.91 14.35
C ALA A 246 29.80 -19.79 13.30
N HIS A 247 30.48 -18.64 13.21
CA HIS A 247 31.48 -18.40 12.17
C HIS A 247 32.71 -19.29 12.37
N PRO A 248 33.15 -20.07 11.36
CA PRO A 248 34.23 -21.04 11.51
C PRO A 248 35.56 -20.38 11.94
N ASP A 249 35.84 -19.16 11.46
CA ASP A 249 37.05 -18.42 11.87
C ASP A 249 37.03 -17.95 13.33
N ARG A 250 35.85 -17.78 13.94
CA ARG A 250 35.71 -17.26 15.31
C ARG A 250 35.46 -18.36 16.33
N ASN A 251 34.84 -19.45 15.90
CA ASN A 251 34.57 -20.63 16.71
C ASN A 251 34.87 -21.89 15.87
N PRO A 252 36.13 -22.38 15.90
CA PRO A 252 36.55 -23.54 15.11
C PRO A 252 35.83 -24.83 15.48
N ASP A 253 35.18 -24.88 16.65
CA ASP A 253 34.35 -26.01 17.09
C ASP A 253 32.95 -26.02 16.43
N THR A 254 32.57 -24.96 15.71
CA THR A 254 31.28 -24.91 15.01
C THR A 254 31.37 -25.54 13.63
N THR A 255 30.40 -26.41 13.31
CA THR A 255 30.33 -27.07 12.00
C THR A 255 29.84 -26.12 10.91
N GLN A 256 30.38 -26.28 9.69
CA GLN A 256 29.89 -25.60 8.49
C GLN A 256 28.39 -25.85 8.26
N GLU A 257 27.91 -27.04 8.62
CA GLU A 257 26.49 -27.41 8.55
C GLU A 257 25.62 -26.53 9.43
N LYS A 258 26.04 -26.24 10.67
CA LYS A 258 25.30 -25.35 11.58
C LYS A 258 25.27 -23.91 11.04
N PHE A 259 26.38 -23.43 10.50
CA PHE A 259 26.46 -22.11 9.87
C PHE A 259 25.48 -21.99 8.69
N ASN A 260 25.49 -22.99 7.79
CA ASN A 260 24.59 -23.03 6.64
C ASN A 260 23.13 -23.15 7.08
N ALA A 261 22.80 -23.99 8.05
CA ALA A 261 21.44 -24.14 8.56
C ALA A 261 20.87 -22.83 9.14
N ILE A 262 21.68 -22.04 9.87
CA ILE A 262 21.29 -20.71 10.36
C ILE A 262 21.03 -19.75 9.20
N LYS A 263 21.89 -19.78 8.18
CA LYS A 263 21.73 -18.98 6.95
C LYS A 263 20.43 -19.35 6.21
N ASP A 264 20.22 -20.62 5.95
CA ASP A 264 19.06 -21.13 5.20
C ASP A 264 17.75 -20.86 5.94
N ALA A 265 17.74 -21.02 7.28
CA ALA A 265 16.57 -20.68 8.09
C ALA A 265 16.25 -19.18 8.03
N TYR A 266 17.27 -18.32 8.06
CA TYR A 266 17.06 -16.88 7.91
C TYR A 266 16.54 -16.52 6.51
N GLU A 267 17.11 -17.13 5.47
CA GLU A 267 16.69 -16.93 4.10
C GLU A 267 15.23 -17.34 3.89
N LEU A 268 14.82 -18.49 4.42
CA LEU A 268 13.45 -18.98 4.37
C LEU A 268 12.46 -18.03 5.07
N LEU A 269 12.78 -17.58 6.29
CA LEU A 269 11.86 -16.74 7.09
C LEU A 269 11.74 -15.31 6.56
N CYS A 270 12.79 -14.78 5.92
CA CYS A 270 12.83 -13.37 5.49
C CYS A 270 12.81 -13.19 3.97
N GLY A 271 12.64 -14.27 3.19
CA GLY A 271 12.68 -14.22 1.74
C GLY A 271 14.00 -13.64 1.21
N ARG A 272 15.12 -14.16 1.68
CA ARG A 272 16.48 -13.77 1.24
C ARG A 272 17.18 -14.89 0.48
N GLY A 273 18.32 -14.57 -0.12
CA GLY A 273 19.07 -15.51 -0.95
C GLY A 273 18.28 -15.93 -2.18
N ASP A 274 18.23 -17.23 -2.45
CA ASP A 274 17.56 -17.81 -3.61
C ASP A 274 16.02 -17.65 -3.60
N THR A 275 15.45 -17.26 -2.45
CA THR A 275 14.02 -16.93 -2.29
C THR A 275 13.74 -15.43 -2.34
N ALA A 276 14.74 -14.62 -2.72
CA ALA A 276 14.57 -13.19 -2.91
C ALA A 276 13.52 -12.90 -3.99
N GLY A 277 12.61 -11.96 -3.69
CA GLY A 277 11.59 -11.53 -4.64
C GLY A 277 10.39 -12.47 -4.77
N THR A 278 10.43 -13.67 -4.19
CA THR A 278 9.30 -14.63 -4.17
C THR A 278 8.43 -14.50 -2.92
N THR A 279 8.63 -13.46 -2.10
CA THR A 279 7.88 -13.25 -0.86
C THR A 279 7.44 -11.79 -0.72
N PHE A 280 6.40 -11.56 0.08
CA PHE A 280 5.84 -10.24 0.33
C PHE A 280 6.65 -9.42 1.35
N GLU A 281 7.52 -10.08 2.11
CA GLU A 281 8.50 -9.47 3.02
C GLU A 281 9.49 -8.57 2.26
N GLY A 282 9.78 -8.90 1.01
CA GLY A 282 10.61 -8.12 0.09
C GLY A 282 9.85 -7.08 -0.75
N LEU A 283 8.55 -6.88 -0.53
CA LEU A 283 7.79 -5.83 -1.24
C LEU A 283 8.41 -4.47 -0.93
N GLY A 284 8.81 -3.76 -1.98
CA GLY A 284 9.50 -2.48 -1.85
C GLY A 284 11.03 -2.54 -1.81
N ASP A 285 11.62 -3.71 -2.01
CA ASP A 285 13.08 -3.90 -2.07
C ASP A 285 13.59 -3.99 -3.51
N HIS A 286 14.88 -3.70 -3.72
CA HIS A 286 15.58 -3.70 -5.01
C HIS A 286 15.63 -5.05 -5.73
N ARG A 287 15.15 -6.12 -5.08
CA ARG A 287 15.16 -7.50 -5.59
C ARG A 287 13.91 -7.83 -6.41
N ARG A 288 13.01 -6.86 -6.56
CA ARG A 288 11.79 -6.93 -7.36
C ARG A 288 11.75 -5.74 -8.31
N ASP A 289 10.95 -5.84 -9.37
CA ASP A 289 10.68 -4.70 -10.24
C ASP A 289 9.73 -3.72 -9.56
N PHE A 290 10.20 -3.10 -8.48
CA PHE A 290 9.43 -2.22 -7.62
C PHE A 290 9.99 -0.81 -7.68
N VAL A 291 9.14 0.13 -8.07
CA VAL A 291 9.44 1.55 -8.14
C VAL A 291 8.69 2.28 -7.04
N ALA A 292 9.42 2.78 -6.06
CA ALA A 292 8.87 3.67 -5.06
C ALA A 292 8.68 5.06 -5.66
N LEU A 293 7.50 5.64 -5.44
CA LEU A 293 7.08 6.93 -5.96
C LEU A 293 6.48 7.77 -4.83
N ASP A 294 6.62 9.07 -4.95
CA ASP A 294 5.95 10.07 -4.14
C ASP A 294 5.44 11.22 -5.03
N LYS A 295 4.89 12.28 -4.43
CA LYS A 295 4.39 13.42 -5.18
C LYS A 295 5.44 14.16 -6.01
N SER A 296 6.73 14.06 -5.69
CA SER A 296 7.79 14.66 -6.50
C SER A 296 8.02 13.92 -7.83
N HIS A 297 7.60 12.65 -7.91
CA HIS A 297 7.68 11.85 -9.12
C HIS A 297 6.51 12.10 -10.08
N PHE A 298 5.45 12.79 -9.64
CA PHE A 298 4.25 13.01 -10.43
C PHE A 298 4.51 13.89 -11.65
N GLY A 299 3.81 13.57 -12.74
CA GLY A 299 3.98 14.24 -14.03
C GLY A 299 5.14 13.67 -14.84
N VAL A 300 5.68 14.51 -15.72
CA VAL A 300 6.65 14.14 -16.75
C VAL A 300 8.03 14.70 -16.37
N SER A 301 9.07 13.92 -16.62
CA SER A 301 10.48 14.23 -16.40
C SER A 301 11.26 14.23 -17.72
N SER A 302 12.46 14.82 -17.71
CA SER A 302 13.34 14.88 -18.88
C SER A 302 13.86 13.52 -19.36
N GLN A 303 13.67 12.46 -18.57
CA GLN A 303 14.09 11.10 -18.90
C GLN A 303 12.98 10.26 -19.57
N ASP A 304 11.73 10.73 -19.56
CA ASP A 304 10.60 9.97 -20.08
C ASP A 304 10.58 10.04 -21.63
N LYS A 305 10.67 8.88 -22.30
CA LYS A 305 10.86 8.80 -23.76
C LYS A 305 9.56 9.08 -24.53
N GLY A 306 9.16 10.35 -24.60
CA GLY A 306 8.07 10.80 -25.48
C GLY A 306 6.66 10.67 -24.89
N GLN A 307 6.52 10.17 -23.66
CA GLN A 307 5.25 10.18 -22.93
C GLN A 307 5.05 11.47 -22.15
N THR A 308 4.64 12.50 -22.86
CA THR A 308 4.50 13.84 -22.28
C THR A 308 3.06 14.30 -22.11
N ASP A 309 2.09 13.54 -22.66
CA ASP A 309 0.69 13.91 -22.69
C ASP A 309 -0.21 12.88 -21.95
N PRO A 310 -0.86 13.25 -20.83
CA PRO A 310 -1.82 12.37 -20.16
C PRO A 310 -2.99 11.96 -21.05
N ALA A 311 -3.31 12.74 -22.09
CA ALA A 311 -4.39 12.43 -23.01
C ALA A 311 -4.05 11.31 -24.00
N SER A 312 -2.79 10.91 -24.13
CA SER A 312 -2.39 9.77 -24.96
C SER A 312 -2.49 8.42 -24.24
N VAL A 313 -2.84 8.42 -22.95
CA VAL A 313 -2.88 7.21 -22.12
C VAL A 313 -4.33 6.79 -21.84
N ALA A 314 -4.67 5.55 -22.17
CA ALA A 314 -5.80 4.86 -21.58
C ALA A 314 -5.35 4.25 -20.24
N PHE A 315 -6.00 4.64 -19.15
CA PHE A 315 -5.65 4.26 -17.78
C PHE A 315 -6.89 3.80 -17.04
N ALA A 316 -6.78 2.69 -16.30
CA ALA A 316 -7.80 2.27 -15.36
C ALA A 316 -7.19 1.46 -14.21
N MET A 317 -7.94 1.35 -13.12
CA MET A 317 -7.54 0.60 -11.94
C MET A 317 -8.62 -0.43 -11.59
N ARG A 318 -8.23 -1.57 -11.05
CA ARG A 318 -9.15 -2.55 -10.45
C ARG A 318 -8.63 -2.98 -9.10
N THR A 319 -9.50 -3.04 -8.10
CA THR A 319 -9.11 -3.48 -6.75
C THR A 319 -8.57 -4.91 -6.77
N LEU A 320 -7.59 -5.21 -5.92
CA LEU A 320 -6.99 -6.54 -5.76
C LEU A 320 -7.88 -7.53 -4.97
N THR A 321 -9.19 -7.50 -5.17
CA THR A 321 -10.14 -8.36 -4.43
C THR A 321 -10.02 -9.85 -4.77
N MET A 322 -9.35 -10.22 -5.85
CA MET A 322 -9.16 -11.63 -6.23
C MET A 322 -8.17 -12.36 -5.32
N TYR A 323 -7.41 -11.64 -4.48
CA TYR A 323 -6.33 -12.18 -3.66
C TYR A 323 -6.58 -11.96 -2.17
N ASP A 324 -7.68 -12.52 -1.64
CA ASP A 324 -8.07 -12.38 -0.22
C ASP A 324 -6.95 -12.74 0.76
N ARG A 325 -6.14 -13.75 0.43
CA ARG A 325 -4.98 -14.14 1.24
C ARG A 325 -3.91 -13.07 1.27
N VAL A 326 -3.62 -12.44 0.14
CA VAL A 326 -2.65 -11.34 0.04
C VAL A 326 -3.11 -10.16 0.88
N ASN A 327 -4.39 -9.77 0.73
CA ASN A 327 -4.97 -8.70 1.57
C ASN A 327 -4.86 -9.02 3.07
N THR A 328 -5.15 -10.28 3.46
CA THR A 328 -5.04 -10.73 4.85
C THR A 328 -3.61 -10.60 5.37
N VAL A 329 -2.60 -10.98 4.58
CA VAL A 329 -1.18 -10.86 4.94
C VAL A 329 -0.82 -9.40 5.24
N PHE A 330 -1.08 -8.49 4.30
CA PHE A 330 -0.69 -7.09 4.44
C PHE A 330 -1.49 -6.32 5.49
N THR A 331 -2.79 -6.61 5.61
CA THR A 331 -3.63 -6.03 6.67
C THR A 331 -3.14 -6.49 8.05
N THR A 332 -2.78 -7.77 8.20
CA THR A 332 -2.25 -8.31 9.45
C THR A 332 -0.89 -7.69 9.79
N ARG A 333 0.02 -7.56 8.82
CA ARG A 333 1.33 -6.93 9.00
C ARG A 333 1.19 -5.48 9.46
N ASN A 334 0.38 -4.68 8.76
CA ASN A 334 0.11 -3.29 9.15
C ASN A 334 -0.54 -3.18 10.53
N LEU A 335 -1.47 -4.08 10.88
CA LEU A 335 -2.10 -4.10 12.21
C LEU A 335 -1.10 -4.46 13.32
N LYS A 336 -0.24 -5.46 13.10
CA LYS A 336 0.82 -5.87 14.04
C LYS A 336 1.79 -4.73 14.30
N LEU A 337 2.24 -4.06 13.24
CA LEU A 337 3.10 -2.89 13.37
C LEU A 337 2.41 -1.79 14.18
N ALA A 338 1.18 -1.42 13.83
CA ALA A 338 0.44 -0.35 14.52
C ALA A 338 0.25 -0.64 16.02
N GLN A 339 0.02 -1.91 16.40
CA GLN A 339 -0.14 -2.31 17.80
C GLN A 339 1.15 -2.19 18.63
N ARG A 340 2.34 -2.29 18.03
CA ARG A 340 3.61 -2.17 18.77
C ARG A 340 3.84 -0.78 19.34
N VAL A 341 3.29 0.26 18.73
CA VAL A 341 3.42 1.65 19.20
C VAL A 341 2.38 2.02 20.26
N GLY A 342 1.34 1.21 20.42
CA GLY A 342 0.38 1.36 21.52
C GLY A 342 0.87 0.79 22.86
N LYS A 343 2.05 0.16 22.89
CA LYS A 343 2.73 -0.37 24.08
C LYS A 343 3.92 0.51 24.42
#